data_AF-X1L388-F1
#
_entry.id   AF-X1L388-F1
#
_cell.length_a   1.000
_cell.length_b   1.000
_cell.length_c   1.000
_cell.angle_alpha   90.00
_cell.angle_beta   90.00
_cell.angle_gamma   90.00
#
_symmetry.space_group_name_H-M   'P 1'
#
loop_
_entity.id
_entity.type
_entity.pdbx_description
1 polymer ?
#
loop_
_entity_poly.entity_id
_entity_poly.type
_entity_poly.pdbx_seq_one_letter_code
_entity_poly.pdbx_strand_id
1 'polypeptide(L)'
;RSRTLELEIKRNDGSIVSVEVKYSFLRGSDGRPAEIVALARDVSKRKEAELEIKQSTQRLIRAMEDTIQAMARIVEMRDPYTAGHQQRVAQLACAIAQEIGLSPDQITGLRLAGTIHDIGKVRVPAEILTNPDGLSDAEFTIIKMHPVSGHEILKTIDLPWPIAEIIHQHHERMDGSGYPLGLSGKDIIIEARILAVADTVEAITSHRPYRPAQGIDKALEEISRNKGKLYDPDVVDACLKLFSQQKFSFK
;
A
#
# COMPACT_ATOMS: atom_id res chain seq x y z
N ARG A 1 33.23 21.91 22.73
CA ARG A 1 32.14 21.17 22.03
C ARG A 1 30.82 21.73 22.52
N SER A 2 29.99 22.25 21.62
CA SER A 2 28.63 22.70 21.94
C SER A 2 27.69 21.50 22.05
N ARG A 3 26.69 21.60 22.93
CA ARG A 3 25.58 20.64 23.08
C ARG A 3 24.27 21.41 22.96
N THR A 4 23.21 20.74 22.52
CA THR A 4 21.86 21.30 22.42
C THR A 4 20.95 20.54 23.38
N LEU A 5 20.06 21.24 24.07
CA LEU A 5 18.97 20.66 24.84
C LEU A 5 17.71 21.50 24.65
N GLU A 6 16.54 20.86 24.76
CA GLU A 6 15.25 21.54 24.74
C GLU A 6 14.63 21.52 26.13
N LEU A 7 14.06 22.64 26.54
CA LEU A 7 13.43 22.82 27.86
C LEU A 7 12.10 23.54 27.70
N GLU A 8 11.20 23.32 28.66
CA GLU A 8 10.08 24.21 28.91
C GLU A 8 10.44 25.18 30.02
N ILE A 9 10.31 26.49 29.75
CA ILE A 9 10.63 27.55 30.71
C ILE A 9 9.36 28.33 31.01
N LYS A 10 9.08 28.54 32.30
CA LYS A 10 8.01 29.41 32.77
C LYS A 10 8.51 30.86 32.79
N ARG A 11 7.84 31.75 32.07
CA ARG A 11 8.08 33.19 32.08
C ARG A 11 7.49 33.81 33.36
N ASN A 12 7.92 35.04 33.67
CA ASN A 12 7.43 35.78 34.85
C ASN A 12 5.90 36.04 34.81
N ASP A 13 5.31 36.09 33.62
CA ASP A 13 3.86 36.24 33.41
C ASP A 13 3.08 34.92 33.62
N GLY A 14 3.77 33.82 33.93
CA GLY A 14 3.21 32.49 34.14
C GLY A 14 3.07 31.64 32.89
N SER A 15 3.31 32.18 31.69
CA SER A 15 3.29 31.42 30.44
C SER A 15 4.47 30.44 30.34
N ILE A 16 4.26 29.30 29.69
CA ILE A 16 5.29 28.29 29.44
C ILE A 16 5.72 28.40 27.99
N VAL A 17 7.03 28.46 27.74
CA VAL A 17 7.60 28.48 26.38
C VAL A 17 8.62 27.37 26.19
N SER A 18 8.63 26.79 24.99
CA SER A 18 9.67 25.85 24.57
C SER A 18 10.92 26.62 24.17
N VAL A 19 12.06 26.26 24.73
CA VAL A 19 13.34 26.93 24.50
C VAL A 19 14.39 25.91 24.07
N GLU A 20 15.02 26.17 22.93
CA GLU A 20 16.22 25.45 22.49
C GLU A 20 17.45 26.16 23.08
N VAL A 21 18.24 25.43 23.87
CA VAL A 21 19.45 25.96 24.52
C VAL A 21 20.67 25.29 23.91
N LYS A 22 21.50 26.07 23.22
CA LYS A 22 22.84 25.65 22.81
C LYS A 22 23.84 26.14 23.84
N TYR A 23 24.57 25.21 24.45
CA TYR A 23 25.55 25.54 25.49
C TYR A 23 26.92 24.92 25.23
N SER A 24 27.96 25.54 25.74
CA SER A 24 29.32 25.04 25.70
C SER A 24 30.06 25.38 27.00
N PHE A 25 30.95 24.46 27.40
CA PHE A 25 31.81 24.68 28.55
C PHE A 25 33.06 25.44 28.11
N LEU A 26 33.33 26.59 28.73
CA LEU A 26 34.63 27.24 28.68
C LEU A 26 35.51 26.56 29.74
N ARG A 27 36.71 26.16 29.34
CA ARG A 27 37.64 25.44 30.20
C ARG A 27 38.73 26.38 30.69
N GLY A 28 39.07 26.26 31.97
CA GLY A 28 40.18 26.98 32.58
C GLY A 28 41.53 26.48 32.06
N SER A 29 42.60 27.13 32.50
CA SER A 29 43.98 26.77 32.17
C SER A 29 44.37 25.35 32.62
N ASP A 30 43.65 24.76 33.58
CA ASP A 30 43.77 23.38 34.06
C ASP A 30 43.00 22.36 33.19
N GLY A 31 42.32 22.81 32.13
CA GLY A 31 41.51 21.98 31.25
C GLY A 31 40.16 21.56 31.83
N ARG A 32 39.80 21.97 33.05
CA ARG A 32 38.50 21.65 33.67
C ARG A 32 37.43 22.66 33.24
N PRO A 33 36.14 22.25 33.16
CA PRO A 33 35.05 23.20 32.89
C PRO A 33 34.98 24.25 34.00
N ALA A 34 35.14 25.52 33.65
CA ALA A 34 35.10 26.64 34.58
C ALA A 34 33.82 27.47 34.42
N GLU A 35 33.36 27.65 33.19
CA GLU A 35 32.15 28.43 32.89
C GLU A 35 31.27 27.75 31.84
N ILE A 36 29.99 28.13 31.80
CA ILE A 36 29.03 27.72 30.78
C ILE A 36 28.58 28.97 30.04
N VAL A 37 28.73 28.96 28.71
CA VAL A 37 28.09 29.93 27.83
C VAL A 37 26.93 29.23 27.15
N ALA A 38 25.74 29.82 27.25
CA ALA A 38 24.51 29.30 26.68
C ALA A 38 23.76 30.37 25.87
N LEU A 39 23.24 29.98 24.72
CA LEU A 39 22.28 30.75 23.94
C LEU A 39 20.93 30.03 24.01
N ALA A 40 19.94 30.72 24.56
CA ALA A 40 18.56 30.27 24.63
C ALA A 40 17.74 30.94 23.53
N ARG A 41 17.00 30.15 22.75
CA ARG A 41 16.07 30.65 21.73
C ARG A 41 14.67 30.12 22.02
N ASP A 42 13.70 31.02 22.09
CA ASP A 42 12.28 30.65 22.10
C ASP A 42 11.93 30.00 20.75
N VAL A 43 11.45 28.76 20.81
CA VAL A 43 11.05 27.95 19.66
C VAL A 43 9.56 27.58 19.71
N SER A 44 8.76 28.19 20.60
CA SER A 44 7.33 27.88 20.73
C SER A 44 6.59 28.03 19.41
N LYS A 45 6.72 29.19 18.74
CA LYS A 45 6.07 29.44 17.43
C LYS A 45 6.51 28.44 16.35
N ARG A 46 7.79 28.02 16.37
CA ARG A 46 8.31 27.03 15.42
C ARG A 46 7.67 25.66 15.68
N LYS A 47 7.64 25.22 16.94
CA LYS A 47 7.06 23.93 17.33
C LYS A 47 5.55 23.87 17.09
N GLU A 48 4.83 24.96 17.36
CA GLU A 48 3.40 25.09 17.04
C GLU A 48 3.16 24.92 15.54
N ALA A 49 3.90 25.64 14.69
CA ALA A 49 3.80 25.52 13.24
C ALA A 49 4.17 24.11 12.74
N GLU A 50 5.22 23.49 13.29
CA GLU A 50 5.61 22.11 12.95
C GLU A 50 4.51 21.10 13.30
N LEU A 51 3.86 21.27 14.47
CA LEU A 51 2.75 20.43 14.90
C LEU A 51 1.52 20.63 14.00
N GLU A 52 1.18 21.88 13.66
CA GLU A 52 0.08 22.20 12.76
C GLU A 52 0.29 21.61 11.36
N ILE A 53 1.50 21.73 10.81
CA ILE A 53 1.87 21.11 9.53
C ILE A 53 1.72 19.60 9.63
N LYS A 54 2.28 18.96 10.66
CA LYS A 54 2.19 17.50 10.85
C LYS A 54 0.74 17.03 10.92
N GLN A 55 -0.11 17.73 11.68
CA GLN A 55 -1.54 17.42 11.77
C GLN A 55 -2.27 17.65 10.45
N SER A 56 -1.95 18.72 9.72
CA SER A 56 -2.52 19.02 8.42
C SER A 56 -2.15 17.94 7.39
N THR A 57 -0.89 17.54 7.32
CA THR A 57 -0.42 16.45 6.46
C THR A 57 -1.13 15.13 6.80
N GLN A 58 -1.29 14.80 8.09
CA GLN A 58 -2.03 13.60 8.49
C GLN A 58 -3.51 13.65 8.09
N ARG A 59 -4.15 14.82 8.16
CA ARG A 59 -5.53 15.02 7.68
C ARG A 59 -5.62 14.83 6.16
N LEU A 60 -4.68 15.38 5.40
CA LEU A 60 -4.62 15.22 3.95
C LEU A 60 -4.42 13.76 3.54
N ILE A 61 -3.51 13.04 4.20
CA ILE A 61 -3.29 11.60 3.94
C ILE A 61 -4.59 10.83 4.19
N ARG A 62 -5.26 11.03 5.33
CA ARG A 62 -6.53 10.35 5.63
C ARG A 62 -7.62 10.67 4.61
N ALA A 63 -7.78 11.94 4.24
CA ALA A 63 -8.76 12.35 3.24
C ALA A 63 -8.49 11.71 1.86
N MET A 64 -7.22 11.57 1.49
CA MET A 64 -6.82 10.86 0.27
C MET A 64 -7.16 9.36 0.36
N GLU A 65 -6.82 8.70 1.47
CA GLU A 65 -7.18 7.29 1.71
C GLU A 65 -8.70 7.10 1.64
N ASP A 66 -9.48 7.95 2.30
CA ASP A 66 -10.95 7.91 2.29
C ASP A 66 -11.53 8.11 0.88
N THR A 67 -10.91 8.98 0.08
CA THR A 67 -11.30 9.21 -1.32
C THR A 67 -11.04 7.98 -2.18
N ILE A 68 -9.87 7.34 -2.03
CA ILE A 68 -9.55 6.08 -2.72
C ILE A 68 -10.55 4.99 -2.31
N GLN A 69 -10.88 4.89 -1.03
CA GLN A 69 -11.87 3.94 -0.51
C GLN A 69 -13.29 4.21 -1.05
N ALA A 70 -13.66 5.47 -1.27
CA ALA A 70 -14.93 5.84 -1.90
C ALA A 70 -14.95 5.44 -3.38
N MET A 71 -13.86 5.67 -4.12
CA MET A 71 -13.73 5.27 -5.52
C MET A 71 -13.80 3.74 -5.69
N ALA A 72 -13.11 2.98 -4.84
CA ALA A 72 -13.19 1.52 -4.82
C ALA A 72 -14.63 1.03 -4.64
N ARG A 73 -15.37 1.61 -3.67
CA ARG A 73 -16.79 1.28 -3.46
C ARG A 73 -17.66 1.56 -4.68
N ILE A 74 -17.41 2.64 -5.43
CA ILE A 74 -18.16 2.96 -6.66
C ILE A 74 -17.95 1.86 -7.71
N VAL A 75 -16.75 1.31 -7.82
CA VAL A 75 -16.43 0.21 -8.74
C VAL A 75 -17.13 -1.07 -8.30
N GLU A 76 -17.03 -1.42 -7.01
CA GLU A 76 -17.69 -2.61 -6.44
C GLU A 76 -19.22 -2.54 -6.61
N MET A 77 -19.84 -1.36 -6.53
CA MET A 77 -21.29 -1.21 -6.78
C MET A 77 -21.71 -1.61 -8.21
N ARG A 78 -20.80 -1.53 -9.19
CA ARG A 78 -21.06 -1.94 -10.57
C ARG A 78 -20.76 -3.42 -10.82
N ASP A 79 -19.98 -4.04 -9.94
CA ASP A 79 -19.68 -5.47 -9.92
C ASP A 79 -20.03 -6.04 -8.55
N PRO A 80 -21.32 -6.31 -8.28
CA PRO A 80 -21.82 -6.67 -6.93
C PRO A 80 -21.13 -7.89 -6.31
N TYR A 81 -20.46 -8.71 -7.13
CA TYR A 81 -19.73 -9.90 -6.69
C TYR A 81 -18.33 -9.60 -6.16
N THR A 82 -17.86 -8.37 -6.31
CA THR A 82 -16.57 -7.90 -5.78
C THR A 82 -16.70 -7.17 -4.45
N ALA A 83 -17.86 -7.24 -3.78
CA ALA A 83 -18.05 -6.57 -2.49
C ALA A 83 -16.96 -6.98 -1.46
N GLY A 84 -16.16 -6.01 -1.03
CA GLY A 84 -15.02 -6.21 -0.12
C GLY A 84 -13.87 -7.05 -0.68
N HIS A 85 -13.91 -7.44 -1.96
CA HIS A 85 -12.83 -8.16 -2.65
C HIS A 85 -11.53 -7.37 -2.57
N GLN A 86 -11.58 -6.09 -2.95
CA GLN A 86 -10.38 -5.26 -3.00
C GLN A 86 -9.75 -5.08 -1.61
N GLN A 87 -10.58 -5.04 -0.55
CA GLN A 87 -10.08 -5.01 0.83
C GLN A 87 -9.35 -6.30 1.22
N ARG A 88 -9.94 -7.46 0.91
CA ARG A 88 -9.34 -8.77 1.23
C ARG A 88 -8.04 -8.99 0.45
N VAL A 89 -8.01 -8.59 -0.82
CA VAL A 89 -6.79 -8.57 -1.63
C VAL A 89 -5.73 -7.66 -1.01
N ALA A 90 -6.08 -6.42 -0.66
CA ALA A 90 -5.14 -5.49 -0.03
C ALA A 90 -4.59 -6.02 1.31
N GLN A 91 -5.44 -6.64 2.13
CA GLN A 91 -5.03 -7.25 3.41
C GLN A 91 -4.02 -8.37 3.21
N LEU A 92 -4.30 -9.32 2.29
CA LEU A 92 -3.40 -10.42 2.00
C LEU A 92 -2.09 -9.91 1.36
N ALA A 93 -2.17 -8.97 0.42
CA ALA A 93 -1.00 -8.36 -0.21
C ALA A 93 -0.08 -7.68 0.81
N CYS A 94 -0.64 -6.95 1.78
CA CYS A 94 0.13 -6.33 2.86
C CYS A 94 0.82 -7.38 3.76
N ALA A 95 0.11 -8.46 4.11
CA ALA A 95 0.67 -9.53 4.92
C ALA A 95 1.83 -10.24 4.19
N ILE A 96 1.68 -10.49 2.89
CA ILE A 96 2.74 -11.07 2.06
C ILE A 96 3.95 -10.12 1.99
N ALA A 97 3.71 -8.83 1.74
CA ALA A 97 4.77 -7.82 1.68
C ALA A 97 5.54 -7.69 3.00
N GLN A 98 4.85 -7.78 4.14
CA GLN A 98 5.49 -7.80 5.46
C GLN A 98 6.37 -9.04 5.65
N GLU A 99 5.88 -10.21 5.23
CA GLU A 99 6.63 -11.46 5.33
C GLU A 99 7.91 -11.45 4.46
N ILE A 100 7.85 -10.85 3.28
CA ILE A 100 9.00 -10.68 2.38
C ILE A 100 9.99 -9.61 2.89
N GLY A 101 9.54 -8.72 3.78
CA GLY A 101 10.37 -7.67 4.36
C GLY A 101 10.38 -6.35 3.58
N LEU A 102 9.29 -6.03 2.86
CA LEU A 102 9.12 -4.71 2.25
C LEU A 102 9.03 -3.61 3.32
N SER A 103 9.46 -2.40 2.98
CA SER A 103 9.40 -1.26 3.89
C SER A 103 7.95 -0.86 4.24
N PRO A 104 7.69 -0.26 5.41
CA PRO A 104 6.35 0.24 5.76
C PRO A 104 5.76 1.22 4.74
N ASP A 105 6.63 2.00 4.07
CA ASP A 105 6.23 2.93 3.04
C ASP A 105 5.75 2.21 1.76
N GLN A 106 6.49 1.21 1.28
CA GLN A 106 6.06 0.36 0.16
C GLN A 106 4.77 -0.39 0.46
N ILE A 107 4.62 -0.91 1.67
CA ILE A 107 3.39 -1.60 2.11
C ILE A 107 2.20 -0.63 2.06
N THR A 108 2.41 0.65 2.39
CA THR A 108 1.36 1.68 2.29
C THR A 108 0.94 1.87 0.83
N GLY A 109 1.88 2.01 -0.10
CA GLY A 109 1.59 2.08 -1.53
C GLY A 109 0.85 0.84 -2.06
N LEU A 110 1.30 -0.36 -1.69
CA LEU A 110 0.66 -1.62 -2.07
C LEU A 110 -0.75 -1.76 -1.50
N ARG A 111 -1.00 -1.31 -0.27
CA ARG A 111 -2.34 -1.29 0.34
C ARG A 111 -3.32 -0.45 -0.47
N LEU A 112 -2.89 0.75 -0.88
CA LEU A 112 -3.69 1.65 -1.69
C LEU A 112 -3.93 1.06 -3.08
N ALA A 113 -2.90 0.49 -3.72
CA ALA A 113 -3.04 -0.20 -4.99
C ALA A 113 -4.04 -1.36 -4.90
N GLY A 114 -3.91 -2.25 -3.90
CA GLY A 114 -4.83 -3.36 -3.71
C GLY A 114 -6.28 -2.91 -3.49
N THR A 115 -6.48 -1.79 -2.80
CA THR A 115 -7.81 -1.19 -2.57
C THR A 115 -8.48 -0.73 -3.87
N ILE A 116 -7.72 -0.32 -4.88
CA ILE A 116 -8.25 0.35 -6.08
C ILE A 116 -7.84 -0.33 -7.39
N HIS A 117 -7.22 -1.52 -7.34
CA HIS A 117 -6.63 -2.18 -8.52
C HIS A 117 -7.60 -2.39 -9.67
N ASP A 118 -8.86 -2.65 -9.36
CA ASP A 118 -9.92 -2.89 -10.33
C ASP A 118 -10.62 -1.61 -10.85
N ILE A 119 -10.14 -0.40 -10.52
CA ILE A 119 -10.78 0.88 -10.91
C ILE A 119 -11.04 1.00 -12.42
N GLY A 120 -10.22 0.38 -13.25
CA GLY A 120 -10.42 0.35 -14.69
C GLY A 120 -11.68 -0.39 -15.15
N LYS A 121 -12.28 -1.25 -14.31
CA LYS A 121 -13.55 -1.93 -14.60
C LYS A 121 -14.70 -0.95 -14.78
N VAL A 122 -14.54 0.33 -14.38
CA VAL A 122 -15.48 1.40 -14.71
C VAL A 122 -15.73 1.54 -16.23
N ARG A 123 -14.81 1.09 -17.09
CA ARG A 123 -15.01 1.09 -18.54
C ARG A 123 -15.66 -0.18 -19.09
N VAL A 124 -15.81 -1.22 -18.27
CA VAL A 124 -16.44 -2.47 -18.68
C VAL A 124 -17.98 -2.34 -18.55
N PRO A 125 -18.76 -2.76 -19.55
CA PRO A 125 -20.22 -2.84 -19.45
C PRO A 125 -20.67 -3.70 -18.26
N ALA A 126 -21.74 -3.30 -17.59
CA ALA A 126 -22.21 -4.00 -16.39
C ALA A 126 -22.70 -5.42 -16.73
N GLU A 127 -23.33 -5.57 -17.89
CA GLU A 127 -23.86 -6.83 -18.42
C GLU A 127 -22.77 -7.90 -18.55
N ILE A 128 -21.55 -7.48 -18.91
CA ILE A 128 -20.37 -8.36 -19.01
C ILE A 128 -19.89 -8.76 -17.61
N LEU A 129 -19.83 -7.81 -16.66
CA LEU A 129 -19.36 -8.08 -15.29
C LEU A 129 -20.30 -9.02 -14.53
N THR A 130 -21.61 -8.93 -14.78
CA THR A 130 -22.63 -9.69 -14.05
C THR A 130 -23.12 -10.95 -14.78
N ASN A 131 -22.48 -11.35 -15.90
CA ASN A 131 -22.96 -12.46 -16.72
C ASN A 131 -22.83 -13.82 -15.97
N PRO A 132 -23.95 -14.53 -15.68
CA PRO A 132 -23.92 -15.82 -14.98
C PRO A 132 -23.55 -17.00 -15.89
N ASP A 133 -23.69 -16.87 -17.21
CA ASP A 133 -23.47 -17.95 -18.18
C ASP A 133 -21.98 -18.11 -18.56
N GLY A 134 -21.11 -17.33 -17.91
CA GLY A 134 -19.70 -17.24 -18.23
C GLY A 134 -19.42 -16.16 -19.29
N LEU A 135 -18.14 -15.97 -19.60
CA LEU A 135 -17.67 -14.94 -20.53
C LEU A 135 -17.23 -15.60 -21.84
N SER A 136 -17.67 -15.04 -22.96
CA SER A 136 -17.05 -15.33 -24.26
C SER A 136 -15.63 -14.77 -24.33
N ASP A 137 -14.82 -15.28 -25.26
CA ASP A 137 -13.44 -14.79 -25.47
C ASP A 137 -13.39 -13.27 -25.78
N ALA A 138 -14.40 -12.77 -26.49
CA ALA A 138 -14.53 -11.34 -26.80
C ALA A 138 -14.82 -10.52 -25.55
N GLU A 139 -15.76 -10.95 -24.71
CA GLU A 139 -16.08 -10.29 -23.44
C GLU A 139 -14.90 -10.33 -22.47
N PHE A 140 -14.18 -11.45 -22.41
CA PHE A 140 -12.98 -11.58 -21.60
C PHE A 140 -11.88 -10.63 -22.06
N THR A 141 -11.72 -10.43 -23.38
CA THR A 141 -10.78 -9.45 -23.93
C THR A 141 -11.12 -8.02 -23.51
N ILE A 142 -12.40 -7.67 -23.41
CA ILE A 142 -12.83 -6.36 -22.88
C ILE A 142 -12.44 -6.22 -21.40
N ILE A 143 -12.64 -7.26 -20.59
CA ILE A 143 -12.26 -7.24 -19.17
C ILE A 143 -10.74 -7.10 -19.01
N LYS A 144 -9.93 -7.75 -19.86
CA LYS A 144 -8.46 -7.63 -19.83
C LYS A 144 -7.93 -6.20 -20.05
N MET A 145 -8.77 -5.27 -20.50
CA MET A 145 -8.40 -3.86 -20.67
C MET A 145 -8.52 -3.02 -19.38
N HIS A 146 -9.03 -3.58 -18.28
CA HIS A 146 -9.13 -2.81 -17.03
C HIS A 146 -7.78 -2.42 -16.41
N PRO A 147 -6.67 -3.19 -16.49
CA PRO A 147 -5.37 -2.73 -15.98
C PRO A 147 -4.89 -1.49 -16.73
N VAL A 148 -5.04 -1.49 -18.06
CA VAL A 148 -4.74 -0.35 -18.93
C VAL A 148 -5.61 0.85 -18.54
N SER A 149 -6.91 0.64 -18.40
CA SER A 149 -7.84 1.72 -18.06
C SER A 149 -7.57 2.29 -16.66
N GLY A 150 -7.23 1.44 -15.69
CA GLY A 150 -6.87 1.85 -14.34
C GLY A 150 -5.56 2.63 -14.30
N HIS A 151 -4.54 2.17 -15.03
CA HIS A 151 -3.30 2.91 -15.24
C HIS A 151 -3.57 4.30 -15.84
N GLU A 152 -4.37 4.39 -16.91
CA GLU A 152 -4.70 5.66 -17.55
C GLU A 152 -5.43 6.64 -16.62
N ILE A 153 -6.28 6.13 -15.72
CA ILE A 153 -6.99 6.94 -14.72
C ILE A 153 -6.03 7.50 -13.67
N LEU A 154 -5.07 6.69 -13.20
CA LEU A 154 -4.22 7.05 -12.06
C LEU A 154 -2.89 7.69 -12.45
N LYS A 155 -2.38 7.50 -13.66
CA LYS A 155 -1.07 8.01 -14.09
C LYS A 155 -0.94 9.53 -14.05
N THR A 156 -2.05 10.26 -14.02
CA THR A 156 -2.08 11.73 -13.93
C THR A 156 -2.01 12.24 -12.49
N ILE A 157 -2.13 11.35 -11.50
CA ILE A 157 -2.10 11.70 -10.08
C ILE A 157 -0.65 11.53 -9.58
N ASP A 158 -0.08 12.60 -9.03
CA ASP A 158 1.25 12.58 -8.45
C ASP A 158 1.20 11.90 -7.07
N LEU A 159 1.30 10.57 -7.08
CA LEU A 159 1.35 9.74 -5.88
C LEU A 159 2.80 9.37 -5.58
N PRO A 160 3.21 9.34 -4.29
CA PRO A 160 4.58 9.00 -3.92
C PRO A 160 4.92 7.51 -4.16
N TRP A 161 3.92 6.68 -4.48
CA TRP A 161 4.05 5.26 -4.74
C TRP A 161 3.66 4.92 -6.18
N PRO A 162 4.22 3.85 -6.78
CA PRO A 162 3.96 3.48 -8.17
C PRO A 162 2.58 2.81 -8.37
N ILE A 163 1.52 3.35 -7.79
CA ILE A 163 0.18 2.73 -7.77
C ILE A 163 -0.34 2.47 -9.19
N ALA A 164 -0.19 3.42 -10.11
CA ALA A 164 -0.61 3.24 -11.50
C ALA A 164 0.13 2.06 -12.16
N GLU A 165 1.43 1.91 -11.90
CA GLU A 165 2.25 0.82 -12.44
C GLU A 165 1.86 -0.53 -11.82
N ILE A 166 1.62 -0.56 -10.51
CA ILE A 166 1.15 -1.77 -9.81
C ILE A 166 -0.13 -2.28 -10.47
N ILE A 167 -1.08 -1.38 -10.73
CA ILE A 167 -2.34 -1.71 -11.38
C ILE A 167 -2.13 -2.11 -12.83
N HIS A 168 -1.21 -1.48 -13.55
CA HIS A 168 -0.96 -1.84 -14.94
C HIS A 168 -0.46 -3.29 -15.06
N GLN A 169 0.37 -3.72 -14.09
CA GLN A 169 1.10 -4.98 -14.14
C GLN A 169 0.48 -6.12 -13.31
N HIS A 170 -0.59 -5.90 -12.53
CA HIS A 170 -1.07 -6.92 -11.57
C HIS A 170 -1.63 -8.22 -12.22
N HIS A 171 -1.81 -8.23 -13.54
CA HIS A 171 -2.15 -9.42 -14.32
C HIS A 171 -1.01 -9.95 -15.19
N GLU A 172 0.19 -9.39 -15.06
CA GLU A 172 1.40 -9.94 -15.63
C GLU A 172 1.79 -11.26 -14.95
N ARG A 173 2.48 -12.13 -15.69
CA ARG A 173 2.89 -13.47 -15.23
C ARG A 173 4.38 -13.63 -15.39
N MET A 174 5.01 -14.37 -14.49
CA MET A 174 6.48 -14.51 -14.48
C MET A 174 7.06 -15.06 -15.79
N ASP A 175 6.29 -15.84 -16.55
CA ASP A 175 6.66 -16.41 -17.85
C ASP A 175 6.30 -15.54 -19.07
N GLY A 176 5.76 -14.34 -18.86
CA GLY A 176 5.35 -13.43 -19.95
C GLY A 176 3.99 -13.76 -20.57
N SER A 177 3.27 -14.77 -20.08
CA SER A 177 1.93 -15.11 -20.59
C SER A 177 0.83 -14.16 -20.10
N GLY A 178 1.20 -13.15 -19.31
CA GLY A 178 0.30 -12.19 -18.70
C GLY A 178 -0.16 -11.09 -19.66
N TYR A 179 -0.85 -10.11 -19.11
CA TYR A 179 -1.35 -8.95 -19.84
C TYR A 179 -1.34 -7.72 -18.93
N PRO A 180 -1.33 -6.49 -19.49
CA PRO A 180 -1.46 -6.14 -20.91
C PRO A 180 -0.16 -6.00 -21.70
N LEU A 181 0.99 -5.95 -21.05
CA LEU A 181 2.29 -5.66 -21.64
C LEU A 181 3.08 -6.93 -22.00
N GLY A 182 2.78 -8.07 -21.37
CA GLY A 182 3.51 -9.32 -21.56
C GLY A 182 4.89 -9.28 -20.90
N LEU A 183 4.99 -8.60 -19.75
CA LEU A 183 6.22 -8.51 -18.98
C LEU A 183 6.54 -9.85 -18.33
N SER A 184 7.83 -10.10 -18.07
CA SER A 184 8.28 -11.35 -17.49
C SER A 184 9.32 -11.12 -16.39
N GLY A 185 9.43 -12.09 -15.49
CA GLY A 185 10.47 -12.12 -14.45
C GLY A 185 10.66 -10.79 -13.73
N LYS A 186 11.86 -10.20 -13.90
CA LYS A 186 12.28 -9.01 -13.15
C LYS A 186 11.67 -7.69 -13.65
N ASP A 187 11.06 -7.69 -14.83
CA ASP A 187 10.46 -6.50 -15.43
C ASP A 187 9.12 -6.13 -14.77
N ILE A 188 8.50 -7.10 -14.08
CA ILE A 188 7.31 -6.88 -13.26
C ILE A 188 7.75 -6.34 -11.89
N ILE A 189 7.21 -5.22 -11.40
CA ILE A 189 7.57 -4.70 -10.08
C ILE A 189 7.09 -5.64 -8.96
N ILE A 190 7.83 -5.70 -7.85
CA ILE A 190 7.55 -6.66 -6.77
C ILE A 190 6.15 -6.47 -6.18
N GLU A 191 5.69 -5.23 -6.06
CA GLU A 191 4.35 -4.91 -5.58
C GLU A 191 3.26 -5.50 -6.49
N ALA A 192 3.44 -5.50 -7.81
CA ALA A 192 2.51 -6.11 -8.76
C ALA A 192 2.52 -7.64 -8.68
N ARG A 193 3.70 -8.26 -8.49
CA ARG A 193 3.82 -9.72 -8.28
C ARG A 193 3.11 -10.17 -7.01
N ILE A 194 3.24 -9.39 -5.93
CA ILE A 194 2.52 -9.63 -4.67
C ILE A 194 1.01 -9.51 -4.90
N LEU A 195 0.58 -8.45 -5.58
CA LEU A 195 -0.83 -8.20 -5.85
C LEU A 195 -1.45 -9.30 -6.73
N ALA A 196 -0.73 -9.79 -7.73
CA ALA A 196 -1.17 -10.88 -8.61
C ALA A 196 -1.45 -12.18 -7.83
N VAL A 197 -0.61 -12.53 -6.86
CA VAL A 197 -0.81 -13.69 -5.99
C VAL A 197 -1.99 -13.46 -5.05
N ALA A 198 -2.05 -12.30 -4.41
CA ALA A 198 -3.13 -11.97 -3.47
C ALA A 198 -4.52 -11.97 -4.15
N ASP A 199 -4.62 -11.36 -5.34
CA ASP A 199 -5.83 -11.34 -6.15
C ASP A 199 -6.26 -12.76 -6.57
N THR A 200 -5.31 -13.57 -7.06
CA THR A 200 -5.59 -14.97 -7.44
C THR A 200 -6.15 -15.78 -6.28
N VAL A 201 -5.52 -15.68 -5.09
CA VAL A 201 -5.97 -16.42 -3.90
C VAL A 201 -7.37 -15.98 -3.50
N GLU A 202 -7.60 -14.68 -3.36
CA GLU A 202 -8.91 -14.15 -3.00
C GLU A 202 -9.96 -14.61 -4.02
N ALA A 203 -9.68 -14.45 -5.31
CA ALA A 203 -10.58 -14.76 -6.40
C ALA A 203 -11.06 -16.22 -6.40
N ILE A 204 -10.19 -17.17 -6.01
CA ILE A 204 -10.50 -18.60 -5.90
C ILE A 204 -11.31 -18.90 -4.63
N THR A 205 -11.03 -18.21 -3.53
CA THR A 205 -11.72 -18.37 -2.26
C THR A 205 -13.10 -17.72 -2.21
N SER A 206 -13.37 -16.76 -3.10
CA SER A 206 -14.62 -15.99 -3.13
C SER A 206 -15.64 -16.52 -4.13
N HIS A 207 -16.92 -16.28 -3.85
CA HIS A 207 -18.03 -16.64 -4.74
C HIS A 207 -18.10 -15.66 -5.91
N ARG A 208 -18.25 -16.17 -7.14
CA ARG A 208 -18.37 -15.39 -8.39
C ARG A 208 -19.65 -15.79 -9.14
N PRO A 209 -20.20 -14.94 -10.02
CA PRO A 209 -21.51 -15.18 -10.67
C PRO A 209 -21.64 -16.56 -11.32
N TYR A 210 -20.57 -17.00 -11.97
CA TYR A 210 -20.48 -18.26 -12.72
C TYR A 210 -19.65 -19.34 -12.01
N ARG A 211 -19.17 -19.09 -10.77
CA ARG A 211 -18.26 -20.01 -10.08
C ARG A 211 -18.38 -19.95 -8.56
N PRO A 212 -18.74 -21.06 -7.88
CA PRO A 212 -18.75 -21.09 -6.43
C PRO A 212 -17.33 -20.96 -5.85
N ALA A 213 -17.24 -20.46 -4.62
CA ALA A 213 -16.02 -20.44 -3.83
C ALA A 213 -15.42 -21.86 -3.76
N GLN A 214 -14.13 -21.98 -4.05
CA GLN A 214 -13.44 -23.26 -4.11
C GLN A 214 -12.70 -23.63 -2.82
N GLY A 215 -12.62 -22.69 -1.87
CA GLY A 215 -11.94 -22.86 -0.60
C GLY A 215 -10.45 -22.53 -0.66
N ILE A 216 -9.85 -22.32 0.52
CA ILE A 216 -8.46 -21.88 0.65
C ILE A 216 -7.48 -22.94 0.15
N ASP A 217 -7.73 -24.22 0.41
CA ASP A 217 -6.81 -25.31 0.02
C ASP A 217 -6.57 -25.33 -1.50
N LYS A 218 -7.64 -25.17 -2.29
CA LYS A 218 -7.54 -25.09 -3.76
C LYS A 218 -6.80 -23.83 -4.23
N ALA A 219 -6.96 -22.71 -3.53
CA ALA A 219 -6.23 -21.49 -3.84
C ALA A 219 -4.73 -21.65 -3.59
N LEU A 220 -4.35 -22.29 -2.47
CA LEU A 220 -2.95 -22.57 -2.13
C LEU A 220 -2.34 -23.62 -3.06
N GLU A 221 -3.11 -24.62 -3.49
CA GLU A 221 -2.70 -25.60 -4.50
C GLU A 221 -2.42 -24.92 -5.85
N GLU A 222 -3.30 -24.02 -6.30
CA GLU A 222 -3.15 -23.31 -7.57
C GLU A 222 -1.87 -22.48 -7.64
N ILE A 223 -1.58 -21.69 -6.60
CA ILE A 223 -0.36 -20.87 -6.56
C ILE A 223 0.89 -21.75 -6.39
N SER A 224 0.81 -22.85 -5.64
CA SER A 224 1.93 -23.78 -5.46
C SER A 224 2.29 -24.49 -6.75
N ARG A 225 1.28 -24.99 -7.48
CA ARG A 225 1.46 -25.71 -8.75
C ARG A 225 2.10 -24.84 -9.83
N ASN A 226 1.80 -23.54 -9.83
CA ASN A 226 2.29 -22.59 -10.81
C ASN A 226 3.44 -21.70 -10.30
N LYS A 227 4.02 -22.03 -9.14
CA LYS A 227 5.16 -21.34 -8.54
C LYS A 227 6.37 -21.36 -9.49
N GLY A 228 6.98 -20.20 -9.70
CA GLY A 228 8.14 -20.05 -10.59
C GLY A 228 7.82 -20.10 -12.08
N LYS A 229 6.56 -20.38 -12.45
CA LYS A 229 6.07 -20.28 -13.82
C LYS A 229 5.18 -19.04 -14.00
N LEU A 230 4.04 -19.00 -13.31
CA LEU A 230 3.11 -17.87 -13.39
C LEU A 230 3.35 -16.86 -12.27
N TYR A 231 3.74 -17.36 -11.10
CA TYR A 231 3.87 -16.59 -9.87
C TYR A 231 5.31 -16.55 -9.38
N ASP A 232 5.69 -15.44 -8.77
CA ASP A 232 7.02 -15.28 -8.18
C ASP A 232 7.22 -16.29 -7.03
N PRO A 233 8.30 -17.09 -7.06
CA PRO A 233 8.60 -18.08 -6.02
C PRO A 233 8.59 -17.53 -4.60
N ASP A 234 9.19 -16.37 -4.36
CA ASP A 234 9.36 -15.80 -3.03
C ASP A 234 8.02 -15.30 -2.49
N VAL A 235 7.19 -14.76 -3.39
CA VAL A 235 5.82 -14.30 -3.07
C VAL A 235 4.91 -15.48 -2.72
N VAL A 236 4.99 -16.58 -3.48
CA VAL A 236 4.20 -17.79 -3.19
C VAL A 236 4.62 -18.39 -1.85
N ASP A 237 5.92 -18.50 -1.57
CA ASP A 237 6.41 -19.04 -0.30
C ASP A 237 5.97 -18.21 0.90
N ALA A 238 6.04 -16.88 0.78
CA ALA A 238 5.51 -15.98 1.80
C ALA A 238 4.01 -16.20 2.03
N CYS A 239 3.22 -16.28 0.95
CA CYS A 239 1.77 -16.54 1.04
C CYS A 239 1.47 -17.88 1.73
N LEU A 240 2.12 -18.97 1.31
CA LEU A 240 1.94 -20.29 1.92
C LEU A 240 2.32 -20.31 3.40
N LYS A 241 3.37 -19.59 3.78
CA LYS A 241 3.81 -19.47 5.18
C LYS A 241 2.77 -18.75 6.04
N LEU A 242 2.13 -17.69 5.52
CA LEU A 242 1.08 -16.97 6.25
C LEU A 242 -0.09 -17.88 6.63
N PHE A 243 -0.56 -18.72 5.70
CA PHE A 243 -1.68 -19.62 5.95
C PHE A 243 -1.28 -20.84 6.80
N SER A 244 -0.11 -21.42 6.56
CA SER A 244 0.32 -22.65 7.26
C SER A 244 0.85 -22.39 8.68
N GLN A 245 1.57 -21.29 8.90
CA GLN A 245 2.28 -21.03 10.16
C GLN A 245 1.68 -19.88 10.97
N GLN A 246 1.15 -18.85 10.31
CA GLN A 246 0.65 -17.64 10.97
C GLN A 246 -0.88 -17.60 11.09
N LYS A 247 -1.56 -18.66 10.64
CA LYS A 247 -3.03 -18.82 10.70
C LYS A 247 -3.76 -17.62 10.12
N PHE A 248 -3.24 -17.05 9.04
CA PHE A 248 -3.93 -15.97 8.34
C PHE A 248 -5.34 -16.42 7.94
N SER A 249 -6.33 -15.58 8.21
CA SER A 249 -7.69 -15.75 7.72
C SER A 249 -8.20 -14.40 7.22
N PHE A 250 -8.96 -14.43 6.12
CA PHE A 250 -9.74 -13.27 5.72
C PHE A 250 -10.70 -12.93 6.85
N LYS A 251 -10.74 -11.65 7.24
CA LYS A 251 -11.67 -11.13 8.24
C LYS A 251 -12.99 -10.74 7.60
#